data_AF-A0A397U926-F1
#
_entry.id   AF-A0A397U926-F1
#
_cell.length_a   1.000
_cell.length_b   1.000
_cell.length_c   1.000
_cell.angle_alpha   90.00
_cell.angle_beta   90.00
_cell.angle_gamma   90.00
#
_symmetry.space_group_name_H-M   'P 1'
#
loop_
_entity.id
_entity.type
_entity.pdbx_description
1 polymer ?
#
loop_
_entity_poly.entity_id
_entity_poly.type
_entity_poly.pdbx_seq_one_letter_code
_entity_poly.pdbx_strand_id
1 'polypeptide(L)'
;MITNDLCSQTYISVEPIVLISNYALEQGFECKICGIKYKTKRGLNRHQNIVRKYNIRREELYALPLEAVNQFKKDLIYIIDSKLKAHFIQSGKQALSFPCLEDLFFKVFKGYIHYFNRKNNSYKCFFYGPDAYAQLASIFNNQNWGP
;
A
#
# COMPACT_ATOMS: atom_id res chain seq x y z
N MET A 1 -10.93 40.42 70.64
CA MET A 1 -10.62 40.79 69.24
C MET A 1 -10.59 39.51 68.42
N ILE A 2 -11.42 39.47 67.38
CA ILE A 2 -11.26 38.69 66.12
C ILE A 2 -11.38 37.15 66.32
N THR A 3 -12.59 36.57 66.32
CA THR A 3 -13.47 36.17 65.19
C THR A 3 -13.02 34.91 64.43
N ASN A 4 -13.94 33.93 64.40
CA ASN A 4 -14.40 33.19 63.20
C ASN A 4 -13.38 32.26 62.51
N ASP A 5 -13.76 31.16 61.85
CA ASP A 5 -15.05 30.58 61.52
C ASP A 5 -14.82 29.10 61.16
N LEU A 6 -15.91 28.34 61.18
CA LEU A 6 -15.99 26.95 60.74
C LEU A 6 -15.56 26.74 59.29
N CYS A 7 -15.05 25.55 58.95
CA CYS A 7 -15.64 24.80 57.84
C CYS A 7 -15.22 23.32 57.83
N SER A 8 -16.19 22.44 58.03
CA SER A 8 -16.10 21.01 57.74
C SER A 8 -15.82 20.79 56.26
N GLN A 9 -14.62 20.31 55.92
CA GLN A 9 -14.30 19.92 54.54
C GLN A 9 -14.68 18.46 54.33
N THR A 10 -15.74 18.25 53.57
CA THR A 10 -16.08 16.97 52.95
C THR A 10 -15.03 16.65 51.88
N TYR A 11 -14.30 15.55 52.06
CA TYR A 11 -13.35 15.06 51.07
C TYR A 11 -14.11 14.42 49.91
N ILE A 12 -14.12 15.09 48.75
CA ILE A 12 -14.51 14.47 47.48
C ILE A 12 -13.26 13.78 46.93
N SER A 13 -13.20 12.45 47.04
CA SER A 13 -12.20 11.64 46.34
C SER A 13 -12.55 11.62 44.85
N VAL A 14 -11.99 12.57 44.10
CA VAL A 14 -12.00 12.52 42.64
C VAL A 14 -10.89 11.57 42.20
N GLU A 15 -11.26 10.33 41.88
CA GLU A 15 -10.37 9.41 41.18
C GLU A 15 -10.02 10.00 39.80
N PRO A 16 -8.76 9.92 39.36
CA PRO A 16 -8.42 10.37 38.02
C PRO A 16 -9.16 9.48 37.02
N ILE A 17 -10.06 10.09 36.24
CA ILE A 17 -10.60 9.49 35.02
C ILE A 17 -9.39 9.19 34.15
N VAL A 18 -9.02 7.91 34.10
CA VAL A 18 -8.00 7.42 33.18
C VAL A 18 -8.51 7.75 31.79
N LEU A 19 -7.95 8.80 31.19
CA LEU A 19 -7.96 9.00 29.76
C LEU A 19 -7.30 7.75 29.19
N ILE A 20 -8.12 6.76 28.83
CA ILE A 20 -7.71 5.62 28.04
C ILE A 20 -7.18 6.23 26.75
N SER A 21 -5.86 6.43 26.71
CA SER A 21 -5.17 6.96 25.55
C SER A 21 -5.58 6.10 24.36
N ASN A 22 -6.08 6.73 23.30
CA ASN A 22 -6.45 6.11 22.03
C ASN A 22 -5.25 5.45 21.29
N TYR A 23 -4.16 5.15 22.00
CA TYR A 23 -2.90 4.65 21.49
C TYR A 23 -2.92 3.14 21.18
N ALA A 24 -4.01 2.43 21.48
CA ALA A 24 -4.09 0.97 21.34
C ALA A 24 -4.85 0.48 20.08
N LEU A 25 -5.01 1.29 19.03
CA LEU A 25 -5.80 0.93 17.83
C LEU A 25 -5.04 1.05 16.50
N GLU A 26 -3.71 0.95 16.50
CA GLU A 26 -2.91 0.98 15.26
C GLU A 26 -2.48 -0.40 14.72
N GLN A 27 -3.09 -1.50 15.18
CA GLN A 27 -2.92 -2.79 14.50
C GLN A 27 -3.88 -2.89 13.31
N GLY A 28 -3.54 -2.19 12.23
CA GLY A 28 -4.19 -2.37 10.93
C GLY A 28 -3.96 -3.79 10.39
N PHE A 29 -4.95 -4.34 9.69
CA PHE A 29 -4.90 -5.64 9.03
C PHE A 29 -4.19 -5.53 7.68
N GLU A 30 -3.03 -6.16 7.53
CA GLU A 30 -2.19 -6.04 6.35
C GLU A 30 -2.46 -7.13 5.29
N CYS A 31 -2.48 -6.73 4.02
CA CYS A 31 -2.51 -7.69 2.93
C CYS A 31 -1.13 -8.29 2.66
N LYS A 32 -0.98 -9.60 2.87
CA LYS A 32 0.27 -10.35 2.55
C LYS A 32 0.72 -10.27 1.08
N ILE A 33 -0.16 -9.84 0.18
CA ILE A 33 0.11 -9.79 -1.25
C ILE A 33 0.66 -8.41 -1.66
N CYS A 34 0.15 -7.31 -1.09
CA CYS A 34 0.54 -5.95 -1.50
C CYS A 34 0.91 -4.99 -0.34
N GLY A 35 0.89 -5.45 0.90
CA GLY A 35 1.25 -4.66 2.09
C GLY A 35 0.22 -3.61 2.52
N ILE A 36 -0.94 -3.48 1.84
CA ILE A 36 -1.94 -2.47 2.21
C ILE A 36 -2.55 -2.81 3.57
N LYS A 37 -2.49 -1.84 4.50
CA LYS A 37 -3.11 -1.91 5.82
C LYS A 37 -4.56 -1.44 5.77
N TYR A 38 -5.44 -2.22 6.39
CA TYR A 38 -6.87 -1.94 6.51
C TYR A 38 -7.24 -1.76 7.97
N LYS A 39 -8.10 -0.78 8.27
CA LYS A 39 -8.62 -0.57 9.63
C LYS A 39 -9.45 -1.76 10.14
N THR A 40 -9.98 -2.60 9.25
CA THR A 40 -10.85 -3.72 9.61
C THR A 40 -10.50 -4.98 8.83
N LYS A 41 -10.68 -6.14 9.49
CA LYS A 41 -10.51 -7.47 8.87
C LYS A 41 -11.46 -7.68 7.69
N ARG A 42 -12.68 -7.14 7.77
CA ARG A 42 -13.64 -7.17 6.65
C ARG A 42 -13.10 -6.44 5.42
N GLY A 43 -12.48 -5.27 5.61
CA GLY A 43 -11.82 -4.51 4.54
C GLY A 43 -10.70 -5.32 3.89
N LEU A 44 -9.83 -5.91 4.72
CA LEU A 44 -8.76 -6.79 4.26
C LEU A 44 -9.30 -7.99 3.45
N ASN A 45 -10.28 -8.72 3.99
CA ASN A 45 -10.84 -9.90 3.31
C ASN A 45 -11.45 -9.55 1.95
N ARG A 46 -12.19 -8.43 1.86
CA ARG A 46 -12.74 -7.95 0.59
C ARG A 46 -11.62 -7.67 -0.41
N HIS A 47 -10.58 -6.98 0.05
CA HIS A 47 -9.41 -6.69 -0.77
C HIS A 47 -8.71 -7.97 -1.26
N GLN A 48 -8.44 -8.92 -0.36
CA GLN A 48 -7.77 -10.18 -0.70
C GLN A 48 -8.56 -10.98 -1.73
N ASN A 49 -9.89 -11.04 -1.63
CA ASN A 49 -10.72 -11.70 -2.62
C ASN A 49 -10.60 -11.05 -4.01
N ILE A 50 -10.49 -9.72 -4.05
CA ILE A 50 -10.31 -8.95 -5.29
C ILE A 50 -8.91 -9.20 -5.88
N VAL A 51 -7.86 -9.08 -5.07
CA VAL A 51 -6.48 -9.34 -5.51
C VAL A 51 -6.34 -10.78 -6.01
N ARG A 52 -6.86 -11.77 -5.27
CA ARG A 52 -6.87 -13.18 -5.74
C ARG A 52 -7.55 -13.31 -7.10
N LYS A 53 -8.70 -12.67 -7.30
CA LYS A 53 -9.45 -12.72 -8.56
C LYS A 53 -8.62 -12.25 -9.77
N TYR A 54 -7.76 -11.25 -9.61
CA TYR A 54 -6.99 -10.68 -10.72
C TYR A 54 -5.58 -11.22 -10.86
N ASN A 55 -5.08 -12.00 -9.89
CA ASN A 55 -3.75 -12.63 -9.95
C ASN A 55 -3.80 -14.13 -10.22
N ILE A 56 -4.99 -14.71 -10.35
CA ILE A 56 -5.20 -16.07 -10.84
C ILE A 56 -5.48 -15.98 -12.34
N ARG A 57 -4.58 -16.54 -13.14
CA ARG A 57 -4.75 -16.58 -14.60
C ARG A 57 -5.65 -17.74 -14.99
N ARG A 58 -6.47 -17.54 -16.03
CA ARG A 58 -7.15 -18.62 -16.74
C ARG A 58 -6.19 -19.16 -17.80
N GLU A 59 -5.56 -20.30 -17.51
CA GLU A 59 -4.79 -21.13 -18.44
C GLU A 59 -3.54 -20.56 -19.12
N GLU A 60 -2.68 -21.50 -19.51
CA GLU A 60 -1.28 -21.34 -19.89
C GLU A 60 -1.15 -20.50 -21.15
N LEU A 61 -0.50 -19.34 -21.02
CA LEU A 61 -0.17 -18.55 -22.19
C LEU A 61 1.20 -18.95 -22.72
N TYR A 62 1.33 -18.74 -24.03
CA TYR A 62 2.54 -18.83 -24.82
C TYR A 62 3.80 -18.55 -23.98
N ALA A 63 4.80 -19.42 -24.12
CA ALA A 63 6.10 -19.20 -23.53
C ALA A 63 6.68 -17.90 -24.10
N LEU A 64 6.51 -16.80 -23.36
CA LEU A 64 7.13 -15.53 -23.71
C LEU A 64 8.65 -15.69 -23.60
N PRO A 65 9.42 -15.23 -24.60
CA PRO A 65 10.87 -15.18 -24.51
C PRO A 65 11.31 -14.42 -23.26
N LEU A 66 12.30 -14.95 -22.54
CA LEU A 66 12.83 -14.33 -21.33
C LEU A 66 13.37 -12.92 -21.64
N GLU A 67 13.95 -12.76 -22.83
CA GLU A 67 14.46 -11.51 -23.37
C GLU A 67 13.36 -10.44 -23.46
N ALA A 68 12.16 -10.82 -23.90
CA ALA A 68 11.03 -9.89 -24.01
C ALA A 68 10.58 -9.40 -22.62
N VAL A 69 10.54 -10.30 -21.63
CA VAL A 69 10.22 -9.94 -20.24
C VAL A 69 11.29 -9.03 -19.64
N ASN A 70 12.56 -9.33 -19.88
CA ASN A 70 13.67 -8.53 -19.38
C ASN A 70 13.72 -7.15 -20.02
N GLN A 71 13.49 -7.05 -21.34
CA GLN A 71 13.40 -5.77 -22.02
C GLN A 71 12.24 -4.94 -21.48
N PHE A 72 11.07 -5.56 -21.31
CA PHE A 72 9.92 -4.90 -20.73
C PHE A 72 10.18 -4.35 -19.32
N LYS A 73 10.90 -5.09 -18.47
CA LYS A 73 11.35 -4.59 -17.15
C LYS A 73 12.28 -3.38 -17.26
N LYS A 74 13.22 -3.38 -18.21
CA LYS A 74 14.12 -2.24 -18.44
C LYS A 74 13.35 -1.00 -18.90
N ASP A 75 12.39 -1.17 -19.80
CA ASP A 75 11.54 -0.08 -20.29
C ASP A 75 10.71 0.52 -19.15
N LEU A 76 10.16 -0.34 -18.28
CA LEU A 76 9.46 0.06 -17.06
C LEU A 76 10.35 0.88 -16.12
N ILE A 77 11.57 0.39 -15.83
CA ILE A 77 12.56 1.09 -15.00
C ILE A 77 12.81 2.48 -15.57
N TYR A 78 13.10 2.59 -16.87
CA TYR A 78 13.35 3.87 -17.53
C TYR A 78 12.16 4.84 -17.43
N ILE A 79 10.93 4.36 -17.65
CA ILE A 79 9.72 5.18 -17.53
C ILE A 79 9.52 5.64 -16.09
N ILE A 80 9.75 4.75 -15.11
CA ILE A 80 9.59 5.09 -13.70
C ILE A 80 10.66 6.11 -13.29
N ASP A 81 11.94 5.85 -13.54
CA ASP A 81 13.05 6.76 -13.20
C ASP A 81 12.91 8.13 -13.87
N SER A 82 12.45 8.17 -15.13
CA SER A 82 12.23 9.44 -15.83
C SER A 82 11.11 10.29 -15.21
N LYS A 83 10.09 9.66 -14.62
CA LYS A 83 8.93 10.35 -14.03
C LYS A 83 9.01 10.53 -12.51
N LEU A 84 9.82 9.74 -11.81
CA LEU A 84 10.08 9.88 -10.37
C LEU A 84 11.16 10.94 -10.04
N LYS A 85 11.68 11.70 -11.02
CA LYS A 85 12.74 12.71 -10.82
C LYS A 85 12.40 13.74 -9.72
N ALA A 86 12.97 13.49 -8.54
CA ALA A 86 13.58 14.33 -7.50
C ALA A 86 13.07 15.75 -7.15
N HIS A 87 12.02 16.31 -7.75
CA HIS A 87 11.39 17.46 -7.12
C HIS A 87 10.59 16.96 -5.93
N PHE A 88 11.19 17.06 -4.73
CA PHE A 88 10.56 16.80 -3.42
C PHE A 88 9.19 17.48 -3.26
N ILE A 89 8.91 18.52 -4.04
CA ILE A 89 7.63 19.23 -4.12
C ILE A 89 6.50 18.34 -4.70
N GLN A 90 6.83 17.24 -5.39
CA GLN A 90 5.89 16.26 -5.94
C GLN A 90 5.72 15.03 -5.03
N SER A 91 5.87 15.18 -3.71
CA SER A 91 5.63 14.15 -2.70
C SER A 91 4.13 13.80 -2.57
N GLY A 92 3.56 13.30 -3.66
CA GLY A 92 2.16 12.93 -3.79
C GLY A 92 1.99 11.65 -4.59
N LYS A 93 0.74 11.23 -4.80
CA LYS A 93 0.44 10.03 -5.57
C LYS A 93 0.92 10.18 -7.02
N GLN A 94 1.96 9.44 -7.39
CA GLN A 94 2.42 9.36 -8.78
C GLN A 94 1.75 8.18 -9.48
N ALA A 95 1.30 8.41 -10.71
CA ALA A 95 0.62 7.42 -11.52
C ALA A 95 1.28 7.31 -12.90
N LEU A 96 1.56 6.08 -13.31
CA LEU A 96 2.15 5.76 -14.59
C LEU A 96 1.15 4.94 -15.39
N SER A 97 1.05 5.24 -16.68
CA SER A 97 0.20 4.52 -17.62
C SER A 97 0.95 4.43 -18.93
N PHE A 98 0.97 3.25 -19.52
CA PHE A 98 1.54 2.98 -20.83
C PHE A 98 0.83 1.74 -21.42
N PRO A 99 0.65 1.68 -22.75
CA PRO A 99 0.09 0.50 -23.40
C PRO A 99 1.11 -0.65 -23.37
N CYS A 100 0.67 -1.86 -23.08
CA CYS A 100 1.51 -3.06 -23.14
C CYS A 100 0.68 -4.32 -23.37
N LEU A 101 1.37 -5.39 -23.77
CA LEU A 101 0.77 -6.71 -23.84
C LEU A 101 0.38 -7.18 -22.44
N GLU A 102 -0.86 -7.66 -22.29
CA GLU A 102 -1.38 -8.18 -21.03
C GLU A 102 -0.46 -9.26 -20.44
N ASP A 103 0.16 -10.08 -21.28
CA ASP A 103 1.03 -11.18 -20.87
C ASP A 103 2.33 -10.71 -20.23
N LEU A 104 2.94 -9.66 -20.80
CA LEU A 104 4.12 -9.04 -20.23
C LEU A 104 3.78 -8.37 -18.89
N PHE A 105 2.65 -7.66 -18.85
CA PHE A 105 2.17 -7.04 -17.61
C PHE A 105 1.93 -8.09 -16.53
N PHE A 106 1.20 -9.16 -16.86
CA PHE A 106 0.90 -10.23 -15.91
C PHE A 106 2.17 -10.96 -15.49
N LYS A 107 3.12 -11.25 -16.39
CA LYS A 107 4.37 -11.93 -16.05
C LYS A 107 5.22 -11.13 -15.06
N VAL A 108 5.26 -9.81 -15.19
CA VAL A 108 6.03 -8.93 -14.30
C VAL A 108 5.30 -8.64 -12.99
N PHE A 109 4.00 -8.37 -13.04
CA PHE A 109 3.23 -7.90 -11.89
C PHE A 109 2.35 -8.99 -11.26
N LYS A 110 2.50 -10.28 -11.63
CA LYS A 110 1.76 -11.38 -11.00
C LYS A 110 1.98 -11.33 -9.49
N GLY A 111 0.88 -11.35 -8.75
CA GLY A 111 0.90 -11.17 -7.30
C GLY A 111 0.79 -9.71 -6.87
N TYR A 112 0.77 -8.72 -7.76
CA TYR A 112 0.64 -7.30 -7.40
C TYR A 112 -0.52 -6.61 -8.12
N ILE A 113 -1.32 -7.35 -8.90
CA ILE A 113 -2.45 -6.79 -9.63
C ILE A 113 -3.63 -6.55 -8.69
N HIS A 114 -4.09 -5.29 -8.61
CA HIS A 114 -5.15 -4.91 -7.69
C HIS A 114 -6.52 -4.87 -8.36
N TYR A 115 -6.56 -4.46 -9.62
CA TYR A 115 -7.81 -4.23 -10.32
C TYR A 115 -7.62 -4.30 -11.83
N PHE A 116 -8.63 -4.82 -12.52
CA PHE A 116 -8.77 -4.74 -13.97
C PHE A 116 -9.99 -3.88 -14.33
N ASN A 117 -9.75 -2.82 -15.09
CA ASN A 117 -10.79 -1.93 -15.58
C ASN A 117 -11.29 -2.37 -16.95
N ARG A 118 -12.52 -2.86 -17.01
CA ARG A 118 -13.14 -3.32 -18.25
C ARG A 118 -13.41 -2.21 -19.27
N LYS A 119 -13.63 -0.96 -18.81
CA LYS A 119 -14.00 0.14 -19.73
C LYS A 119 -12.88 0.55 -20.68
N ASN A 120 -11.64 0.47 -20.22
CA ASN A 120 -10.45 0.88 -20.97
C ASN A 120 -9.40 -0.25 -21.08
N ASN A 121 -9.81 -1.49 -20.77
CA ASN A 121 -8.96 -2.68 -20.82
C ASN A 121 -7.61 -2.51 -20.08
N SER A 122 -7.60 -1.88 -18.89
CA SER A 122 -6.37 -1.56 -18.17
C SER A 122 -6.24 -2.29 -16.84
N TYR A 123 -5.08 -2.88 -16.59
CA TYR A 123 -4.69 -3.37 -15.28
C TYR A 123 -4.11 -2.26 -14.40
N LYS A 124 -4.32 -2.38 -13.09
CA LYS A 124 -3.80 -1.43 -12.09
C LYS A 124 -3.09 -2.17 -10.96
N CYS A 125 -1.89 -1.70 -10.66
CA CYS A 125 -1.14 -2.03 -9.45
C CYS A 125 -1.02 -0.77 -8.59
N PHE A 126 -1.01 -0.95 -7.28
CA PHE A 126 -0.81 0.13 -6.33
C PHE A 126 0.26 -0.27 -5.33
N PHE A 127 1.20 0.63 -5.09
CA PHE A 127 2.30 0.46 -4.14
C PHE A 127 2.27 1.66 -3.21
N TYR A 128 2.27 1.43 -1.90
CA TYR A 128 2.12 2.47 -0.88
C TYR A 128 3.08 2.24 0.28
N GLY A 129 3.47 3.33 0.94
CA GLY A 129 4.26 3.27 2.17
C GLY A 129 5.74 3.00 1.94
N PRO A 130 6.51 2.86 3.03
CA PRO A 130 7.96 2.64 2.97
C PRO A 130 8.33 1.34 2.22
N ASP A 131 7.47 0.32 2.30
CA ASP A 131 7.69 -0.96 1.64
C ASP A 131 7.45 -0.91 0.12
N ALA A 132 6.87 0.18 -0.41
CA ALA A 132 6.62 0.31 -1.84
C ALA A 132 7.90 0.19 -2.67
N TYR A 133 8.98 0.84 -2.21
CA TYR A 133 10.27 0.78 -2.87
C TYR A 133 10.87 -0.62 -2.84
N ALA A 134 10.79 -1.32 -1.71
CA ALA A 134 11.23 -2.70 -1.58
C ALA A 134 10.44 -3.66 -2.50
N GLN A 135 9.11 -3.47 -2.62
CA GLN A 135 8.28 -4.24 -3.54
C GLN A 135 8.69 -4.02 -5.01
N LEU A 136 8.90 -2.76 -5.41
CA LEU A 136 9.35 -2.43 -6.77
C LEU A 136 10.76 -2.97 -7.03
N ALA A 137 11.67 -2.84 -6.08
CA ALA A 137 13.03 -3.41 -6.15
C ALA A 137 12.99 -4.92 -6.38
N SER A 138 12.12 -5.64 -5.66
CA SER A 138 11.92 -7.08 -5.84
C SER A 138 11.32 -7.43 -7.20
N ILE A 139 10.33 -6.68 -7.69
CA ILE A 139 9.70 -6.92 -9.01
C ILE A 139 10.72 -6.76 -10.15
N PHE A 140 11.50 -5.67 -10.07
CA PHE A 140 12.45 -5.29 -11.12
C PHE A 140 13.84 -5.91 -10.94
N ASN A 141 14.09 -6.60 -9.83
CA ASN A 141 15.42 -7.06 -9.42
C ASN A 141 16.46 -5.93 -9.47
N ASN A 142 16.08 -4.75 -8.96
CA ASN A 142 16.88 -3.55 -8.99
C ASN A 142 16.88 -2.91 -7.59
N GLN A 143 18.02 -2.95 -6.91
CA GLN A 143 18.17 -2.42 -5.54
C GLN A 143 18.35 -0.90 -5.50
N ASN A 144 18.45 -0.22 -6.65
CA ASN A 144 18.69 1.22 -6.72
C ASN A 144 17.43 2.07 -6.45
N TRP A 145 16.42 1.48 -5.80
CA TRP A 145 15.06 2.02 -5.69
C TRP A 145 14.71 2.21 -4.22
N GLY A 146 14.65 3.47 -3.78
CA GLY A 146 14.39 3.88 -2.39
C GLY A 146 15.40 4.93 -1.91
N PRO A 147 15.09 5.71 -0.85
CA PRO A 147 15.99 6.72 -0.28
C PRO A 147 17.29 6.13 0.28
#